data_AF-A0A415JLT6-F1
#
_entry.id   AF-A0A415JLT6-F1
#
_cell.length_a   1.000
_cell.length_b   1.000
_cell.length_c   1.000
_cell.angle_alpha   90.00
_cell.angle_beta   90.00
_cell.angle_gamma   90.00
#
_symmetry.space_group_name_H-M   'P 1'
#
loop_
_entity.id
_entity.type
_entity.pdbx_description
1 polymer ?
#
loop_
_entity_poly.entity_id
_entity_poly.type
_entity_poly.pdbx_seq_one_letter_code
_entity_poly.pdbx_strand_id
1 'polypeptide(L)'
;MFDSNIFVKSHMLSLRHYANNSRVLTITKKASEIDSLRDFDSFRSLVVQLKEHELNEGGTFGTNRLASESLFYGHLKALVEYAGLDYSDRYRLIFPNIEHGIGWLQRVPNNVNQPFVHCAIAQGGYRKKTICSLRRGMPLYTVGPYIHYAAQYYSDSAIEEIKARLGRTLLVFPAHTYELSDVTYGKERFVDTVMQKWACSFDSVLVSAYWHDADDEVFSLFDKAGARVVSSGLREDPLFISRLKTLITLSDAVAGNALGTHIGYCDYLNKPFYMIDGDAAVIADTGNAFKSEEERQLDEVLRIASDIYKAGGDGARRLEFYRRYWGGSDAIKTPEEIRCMIGISEDVLRLSHGAVAEFVQVTGALLEEASREESHEGIMRYRLLSQAMERD
;
A
#
# COMPACT_ATOMS: atom_id res chain seq x y z
N MET A 1 -17.93 3.18 27.37
CA MET A 1 -16.76 3.57 28.18
C MET A 1 -15.44 3.05 27.59
N PHE A 2 -15.40 1.85 26.99
CA PHE A 2 -14.15 1.32 26.40
C PHE A 2 -13.79 1.93 25.04
N ASP A 3 -14.77 2.32 24.23
CA ASP A 3 -14.52 2.93 22.91
C ASP A 3 -14.12 4.41 22.96
N SER A 4 -14.19 5.04 24.14
CA SER A 4 -13.86 6.46 24.29
C SER A 4 -12.38 6.72 24.56
N ASN A 5 -11.56 5.68 24.80
CA ASN A 5 -10.12 5.82 24.98
C ASN A 5 -9.32 4.80 24.15
N ILE A 6 -8.43 5.30 23.29
CA ILE A 6 -7.66 4.48 22.35
C ILE A 6 -6.73 3.48 23.05
N PHE A 7 -6.10 3.86 24.17
CA PHE A 7 -5.16 3.00 24.89
C PHE A 7 -5.89 1.85 25.57
N VAL A 8 -7.01 2.15 26.24
CA VAL A 8 -7.86 1.14 26.87
C VAL A 8 -8.38 0.15 25.82
N LYS A 9 -8.93 0.66 24.72
CA LYS A 9 -9.42 -0.17 23.61
C LYS A 9 -8.32 -1.06 23.02
N SER A 10 -7.14 -0.49 22.77
CA SER A 10 -5.98 -1.22 22.23
C SER A 10 -5.53 -2.34 23.18
N HIS A 11 -5.45 -2.07 24.48
CA HIS A 11 -5.10 -3.07 25.49
C HIS A 11 -6.13 -4.20 25.56
N MET A 12 -7.43 -3.86 25.60
CA MET A 12 -8.50 -4.85 25.65
C MET A 12 -8.54 -5.76 24.42
N LEU A 13 -8.40 -5.19 23.21
CA LEU A 13 -8.36 -5.99 21.98
C LEU A 13 -7.12 -6.90 21.96
N SER A 14 -5.99 -6.42 22.47
CA SER A 14 -4.77 -7.21 22.55
C SER A 14 -4.93 -8.42 23.48
N LEU A 15 -5.60 -8.26 24.63
CA LEU A 15 -5.95 -9.36 25.53
C LEU A 15 -6.98 -10.31 24.90
N ARG A 16 -8.07 -9.77 24.36
CA ARG A 16 -9.17 -10.55 23.77
C ARG A 16 -8.70 -11.44 22.61
N HIS A 17 -7.78 -10.93 21.80
CA HIS A 17 -7.31 -11.62 20.60
C HIS A 17 -5.87 -12.12 20.72
N TYR A 18 -5.33 -12.25 21.95
CA TYR A 18 -3.92 -12.61 22.18
C TYR A 18 -3.52 -13.87 21.41
N ALA A 19 -4.25 -14.98 21.58
CA ALA A 19 -3.92 -16.25 20.93
C ALA A 19 -3.91 -16.16 19.39
N ASN A 20 -4.90 -15.49 18.80
CA ASN A 20 -4.95 -15.25 17.36
C ASN A 20 -3.78 -14.39 16.90
N ASN A 21 -3.53 -13.27 17.59
CA ASN A 21 -2.48 -12.32 17.21
C ASN A 21 -1.09 -12.95 17.31
N SER A 22 -0.80 -13.72 18.37
CA SER A 22 0.46 -14.45 18.51
C SER A 22 0.67 -15.45 17.38
N ARG A 23 -0.39 -16.12 16.93
CA ARG A 23 -0.33 -17.06 15.81
C ARG A 23 -0.04 -16.35 14.49
N VAL A 24 -0.82 -15.31 14.16
CA VAL A 24 -0.62 -14.49 12.95
C VAL A 24 0.79 -13.92 12.92
N LEU A 25 1.29 -13.35 14.03
CA LEU A 25 2.64 -12.81 14.13
C LEU A 25 3.71 -13.88 13.90
N THR A 26 3.49 -15.12 14.37
CA THR A 26 4.42 -16.23 14.14
C THR A 26 4.46 -16.62 12.66
N ILE A 27 3.30 -16.68 12.00
CA ILE A 27 3.23 -16.99 10.56
C ILE A 27 3.85 -15.88 9.73
N THR A 28 3.50 -14.62 10.01
CA THR A 28 4.08 -13.45 9.34
C THR A 28 5.59 -13.43 9.49
N LYS A 29 6.13 -13.70 10.70
CA LYS A 29 7.57 -13.78 10.91
C LYS A 29 8.23 -14.88 10.05
N LYS A 30 7.65 -16.09 10.04
CA LYS A 30 8.17 -17.19 9.21
C LYS A 30 8.14 -16.82 7.72
N ALA A 31 7.05 -16.22 7.24
CA ALA A 31 6.95 -15.76 5.86
C ALA A 31 7.98 -14.66 5.53
N SER A 32 8.21 -13.72 6.46
CA SER A 32 9.22 -12.67 6.31
C SER A 32 10.66 -13.21 6.27
N GLU A 33 10.93 -14.36 6.88
CA GLU A 33 12.25 -15.02 6.84
C GLU A 33 12.51 -15.71 5.49
N ILE A 34 11.46 -16.00 4.71
CA ILE A 34 11.59 -16.52 3.35
C ILE A 34 11.98 -15.37 2.42
N ASP A 35 13.07 -15.54 1.69
CA ASP A 35 13.39 -14.67 0.57
C ASP A 35 12.49 -15.01 -0.62
N SER A 36 11.26 -14.50 -0.63
CA SER A 36 10.24 -14.76 -1.65
C SER A 36 10.57 -14.19 -3.03
N LEU A 37 11.66 -13.43 -3.17
CA LEU A 37 12.21 -13.01 -4.47
C LEU A 37 13.09 -14.11 -5.08
N ARG A 38 13.67 -14.99 -4.24
CA ARG A 38 14.52 -16.10 -4.67
C ARG A 38 13.83 -17.46 -4.58
N ASP A 39 13.11 -17.69 -3.50
CA ASP A 39 12.49 -18.96 -3.13
C ASP A 39 10.97 -18.80 -3.01
N PHE A 40 10.33 -18.68 -4.18
CA PHE A 40 8.88 -18.58 -4.26
C PHE A 40 8.19 -19.90 -3.89
N ASP A 41 8.80 -21.06 -4.14
CA ASP A 41 8.19 -22.35 -3.84
C ASP A 41 8.00 -22.58 -2.34
N SER A 42 8.99 -22.21 -1.52
CA SER A 42 8.85 -22.24 -0.05
C SER A 42 7.78 -21.26 0.41
N PHE A 43 7.73 -20.05 -0.17
CA PHE A 43 6.70 -19.06 0.14
C PHE A 43 5.29 -19.55 -0.21
N ARG A 44 5.10 -20.08 -1.43
CA ARG A 44 3.84 -20.68 -1.88
C ARG A 44 3.41 -21.83 -0.98
N SER A 45 4.33 -22.72 -0.61
CA SER A 45 4.04 -23.84 0.28
C SER A 45 3.55 -23.37 1.65
N LEU A 46 4.15 -22.29 2.20
CA LEU A 46 3.69 -21.67 3.43
C LEU A 46 2.28 -21.06 3.27
N VAL A 47 2.01 -20.38 2.15
CA VAL A 47 0.69 -19.80 1.86
C VAL A 47 -0.39 -20.87 1.75
N VAL A 48 -0.12 -21.98 1.06
CA VAL A 48 -1.07 -23.10 0.93
C VAL A 48 -1.41 -23.65 2.31
N GLN A 49 -0.41 -23.90 3.16
CA GLN A 49 -0.63 -24.34 4.54
C GLN A 49 -1.41 -23.32 5.37
N LEU A 50 -1.12 -22.02 5.19
CA LEU A 50 -1.88 -20.94 5.83
C LEU A 50 -3.36 -21.00 5.43
N LYS A 51 -3.65 -21.17 4.14
CA LYS A 51 -5.03 -21.25 3.64
C LYS A 51 -5.76 -22.48 4.18
N GLU A 52 -5.12 -23.65 4.19
CA GLU A 52 -5.71 -24.90 4.67
C GLU A 52 -6.03 -24.90 6.18
N HIS A 53 -5.25 -24.18 6.98
CA HIS A 53 -5.32 -24.29 8.45
C HIS A 53 -5.82 -23.05 9.18
N GLU A 54 -5.71 -21.87 8.56
CA GLU A 54 -5.92 -20.59 9.26
C GLU A 54 -6.95 -19.68 8.59
N LEU A 55 -7.22 -19.85 7.30
CA LEU A 55 -8.24 -19.10 6.58
C LEU A 55 -9.50 -19.96 6.40
N ASN A 56 -10.50 -19.71 7.23
CA ASN A 56 -11.85 -20.22 6.97
C ASN A 56 -12.42 -19.53 5.72
N GLU A 57 -13.38 -20.16 5.03
CA GLU A 57 -14.13 -19.52 3.94
C GLU A 57 -14.69 -18.16 4.39
N GLY A 58 -14.31 -17.08 3.69
CA GLY A 58 -14.71 -15.70 3.99
C GLY A 58 -13.95 -15.02 5.15
N GLY A 59 -12.90 -15.63 5.69
CA GLY A 59 -12.03 -15.04 6.72
C GLY A 59 -10.90 -14.18 6.12
N THR A 60 -10.47 -13.13 6.82
CA THR A 60 -9.30 -12.31 6.44
C THR A 60 -8.05 -12.71 7.23
N PHE A 61 -6.88 -12.61 6.60
CA PHE A 61 -5.61 -12.82 7.30
C PHE A 61 -5.12 -11.51 7.94
N GLY A 62 -4.99 -11.49 9.26
CA GLY A 62 -4.41 -10.33 9.94
C GLY A 62 -4.56 -10.34 11.45
N THR A 63 -3.80 -9.47 12.09
CA THR A 63 -3.91 -9.26 13.52
C THR A 63 -5.18 -8.48 13.85
N ASN A 64 -5.93 -8.98 14.83
CA ASN A 64 -7.11 -8.35 15.39
C ASN A 64 -6.69 -7.34 16.47
N ARG A 65 -6.00 -6.29 16.02
CA ARG A 65 -5.50 -5.19 16.86
C ARG A 65 -6.13 -3.87 16.41
N LEU A 66 -6.20 -2.92 17.33
CA LEU A 66 -6.64 -1.57 16.98
C LEU A 66 -5.69 -0.97 15.93
N ALA A 67 -6.20 -0.34 14.88
CA ALA A 67 -5.38 0.20 13.81
C ALA A 67 -4.41 -0.81 13.15
N SER A 68 -4.80 -2.09 13.04
CA SER A 68 -4.02 -3.10 12.33
C SER A 68 -3.82 -2.78 10.84
N GLU A 69 -4.75 -2.04 10.24
CA GLU A 69 -4.67 -1.57 8.84
C GLU A 69 -3.34 -0.90 8.49
N SER A 70 -2.75 -0.14 9.41
CA SER A 70 -1.47 0.54 9.20
C SER A 70 -0.27 -0.42 9.13
N LEU A 71 -0.44 -1.67 9.53
CA LEU A 71 0.59 -2.70 9.45
C LEU A 71 0.67 -3.32 8.06
N PHE A 72 -0.28 -3.03 7.17
CA PHE A 72 -0.29 -3.62 5.85
C PHE A 72 0.82 -3.07 4.95
N TYR A 73 1.42 -3.99 4.20
CA TYR A 73 2.39 -3.77 3.14
C TYR A 73 3.66 -3.02 3.57
N GLY A 74 3.97 -2.96 4.87
CA GLY A 74 5.21 -2.38 5.39
C GLY A 74 5.31 -0.86 5.28
N HIS A 75 4.23 -0.15 4.91
CA HIS A 75 4.25 1.31 4.74
C HIS A 75 4.62 2.05 6.04
N LEU A 76 4.05 1.63 7.17
CA LEU A 76 4.35 2.23 8.47
C LEU A 76 5.83 2.09 8.85
N LYS A 77 6.39 0.89 8.68
CA LYS A 77 7.82 0.64 8.95
C LYS A 77 8.70 1.53 8.07
N ALA A 78 8.42 1.57 6.77
CA ALA A 78 9.16 2.41 5.83
C ALA A 78 9.17 3.89 6.24
N LEU A 79 8.02 4.45 6.61
CA LEU A 79 7.93 5.84 7.07
C LEU A 79 8.73 6.10 8.35
N VAL A 80 8.61 5.20 9.35
CA VAL A 80 9.29 5.34 10.64
C VAL A 80 10.81 5.25 10.49
N GLU A 81 11.31 4.26 9.74
CA GLU A 81 12.74 4.07 9.52
C GLU A 81 13.33 5.18 8.64
N TYR A 82 12.57 5.65 7.62
CA TYR A 82 12.97 6.81 6.82
C TYR A 82 13.12 8.07 7.67
N ALA A 83 12.28 8.24 8.71
CA ALA A 83 12.39 9.32 9.69
C ALA A 83 13.58 9.14 10.67
N GLY A 84 14.40 8.11 10.50
CA GLY A 84 15.55 7.81 11.36
C GLY A 84 15.16 7.31 12.75
N LEU A 85 14.00 6.68 12.89
CA LEU A 85 13.50 6.12 14.14
C LEU A 85 13.49 4.59 14.10
N ASP A 86 13.67 3.96 15.26
CA ASP A 86 13.54 2.51 15.38
C ASP A 86 12.07 2.09 15.32
N TYR A 87 11.74 1.26 14.34
CA TYR A 87 10.38 0.77 14.17
C TYR A 87 9.94 -0.12 15.33
N SER A 88 8.73 0.13 15.82
CA SER A 88 7.98 -0.77 16.69
C SER A 88 6.49 -0.70 16.35
N ASP A 89 5.77 -1.78 16.64
CA ASP A 89 4.35 -1.88 16.29
C ASP A 89 3.44 -0.87 17.01
N ARG A 90 3.94 -0.20 18.06
CA ARG A 90 3.25 0.91 18.73
C ARG A 90 2.92 2.06 17.79
N TYR A 91 3.72 2.26 16.73
CA TYR A 91 3.49 3.31 15.73
C TYR A 91 2.16 3.14 14.99
N ARG A 92 1.54 1.95 15.03
CA ARG A 92 0.17 1.76 14.52
C ARG A 92 -0.85 2.64 15.24
N LEU A 93 -0.60 3.00 16.50
CA LEU A 93 -1.47 3.94 17.22
C LEU A 93 -1.14 5.38 16.88
N ILE A 94 0.09 5.68 16.46
CA ILE A 94 0.53 7.03 16.06
C ILE A 94 0.02 7.34 14.65
N PHE A 95 0.12 6.42 13.70
CA PHE A 95 -0.54 6.54 12.41
C PHE A 95 -1.62 5.47 12.32
N PRO A 96 -2.83 5.72 12.85
CA PRO A 96 -3.88 4.73 12.97
C PRO A 96 -4.58 4.38 11.66
N ASN A 97 -4.32 5.16 10.61
CA ASN A 97 -4.79 4.90 9.28
C ASN A 97 -3.75 5.32 8.25
N ILE A 98 -3.24 4.34 7.51
CA ILE A 98 -2.45 4.55 6.29
C ILE A 98 -3.23 3.88 5.17
N GLU A 99 -3.51 4.63 4.10
CA GLU A 99 -4.10 4.10 2.88
C GLU A 99 -3.21 2.98 2.32
N HIS A 100 -3.71 1.77 2.14
CA HIS A 100 -2.89 0.66 1.63
C HIS A 100 -2.99 0.48 0.11
N GLY A 101 -4.08 0.95 -0.49
CA GLY A 101 -4.36 0.88 -1.93
C GLY A 101 -5.06 2.14 -2.41
N ILE A 102 -4.91 2.48 -3.69
CA ILE A 102 -5.61 3.62 -4.28
C ILE A 102 -7.10 3.31 -4.39
N GLY A 103 -7.92 4.16 -3.78
CA GLY A 103 -9.36 4.18 -4.02
C GLY A 103 -9.65 4.96 -5.30
N TRP A 104 -10.01 4.30 -6.38
CA TRP A 104 -10.27 5.00 -7.66
C TRP A 104 -11.51 5.92 -7.61
N LEU A 105 -12.36 5.72 -6.62
CA LEU A 105 -13.60 6.45 -6.39
C LEU A 105 -13.49 7.40 -5.20
N GLN A 106 -14.44 8.34 -5.10
CA GLN A 106 -14.53 9.32 -4.01
C GLN A 106 -15.11 8.75 -2.70
N ARG A 107 -15.40 7.44 -2.63
CA ARG A 107 -15.94 6.81 -1.43
C ARG A 107 -14.95 6.92 -0.27
N VAL A 108 -15.45 7.35 0.89
CA VAL A 108 -14.69 7.38 2.13
C VAL A 108 -14.64 5.97 2.71
N PRO A 109 -13.45 5.38 2.91
CA PRO A 109 -13.32 4.07 3.52
C PRO A 109 -13.85 4.01 4.95
N ASN A 110 -14.39 2.84 5.37
CA ASN A 110 -14.89 2.68 6.74
C ASN A 110 -13.77 2.76 7.80
N ASN A 111 -12.54 2.38 7.46
CA ASN A 111 -11.39 2.41 8.37
C ASN A 111 -11.01 3.85 8.76
N VAL A 112 -11.03 4.80 7.81
CA VAL A 112 -10.76 6.23 8.12
C VAL A 112 -11.91 6.90 8.88
N ASN A 113 -13.12 6.31 8.90
CA ASN A 113 -14.26 6.83 9.66
C ASN A 113 -14.31 6.33 11.12
N GLN A 114 -13.34 5.51 11.55
CA GLN A 114 -13.33 5.00 12.91
C GLN A 114 -13.04 6.12 13.93
N PRO A 115 -13.75 6.20 15.07
CA PRO A 115 -13.57 7.29 16.04
C PRO A 115 -12.14 7.43 16.56
N PHE A 116 -11.44 6.31 16.76
CA PHE A 116 -10.06 6.30 17.28
C PHE A 116 -9.01 6.82 16.28
N VAL A 117 -9.36 7.01 15.00
CA VAL A 117 -8.45 7.54 13.99
C VAL A 117 -8.39 9.06 14.19
N HIS A 118 -7.29 9.53 14.77
CA HIS A 118 -7.05 10.96 15.02
C HIS A 118 -6.24 11.63 13.91
N CYS A 119 -5.57 10.86 13.06
CA CYS A 119 -4.99 11.31 11.80
C CYS A 119 -5.01 10.18 10.77
N ALA A 120 -4.90 10.53 9.50
CA ALA A 120 -4.81 9.59 8.40
C ALA A 120 -3.74 9.99 7.39
N ILE A 121 -3.20 9.01 6.66
CA ILE A 121 -2.21 9.22 5.60
C ILE A 121 -2.74 8.62 4.31
N ALA A 122 -2.69 9.39 3.22
CA ALA A 122 -3.01 8.95 1.86
C ALA A 122 -1.82 9.21 0.93
N GLN A 123 -1.71 8.45 -0.17
CA GLN A 123 -0.62 8.67 -1.14
C GLN A 123 -0.84 9.95 -1.94
N GLY A 124 -2.09 10.19 -2.38
CA GLY A 124 -2.49 11.35 -3.16
C GLY A 124 -3.64 12.14 -2.53
N GLY A 125 -3.79 13.40 -2.95
CA GLY A 125 -4.82 14.31 -2.43
C GLY A 125 -6.24 14.06 -2.96
N TYR A 126 -6.43 13.08 -3.84
CA TYR A 126 -7.66 12.88 -4.61
C TYR A 126 -8.94 12.65 -3.78
N ARG A 127 -8.84 12.23 -2.52
CA ARG A 127 -9.98 12.04 -1.58
C ARG A 127 -10.03 13.06 -0.44
N LYS A 128 -9.11 14.02 -0.41
CA LYS A 128 -8.94 14.96 0.71
C LYS A 128 -10.23 15.70 1.04
N LYS A 129 -10.85 16.30 0.03
CA LYS A 129 -12.13 17.02 0.18
C LYS A 129 -13.23 16.18 0.84
N THR A 130 -13.44 14.95 0.36
CA THR A 130 -14.52 14.09 0.85
C THR A 130 -14.24 13.59 2.27
N ILE A 131 -13.01 13.18 2.57
CA ILE A 131 -12.60 12.72 3.91
C ILE A 131 -12.67 13.88 4.92
N CYS A 132 -12.09 15.04 4.61
CA CYS A 132 -12.10 16.21 5.51
C CYS A 132 -13.51 16.77 5.74
N SER A 133 -14.42 16.60 4.78
CA SER A 133 -15.84 16.97 4.95
C SER A 133 -16.56 16.09 5.97
N LEU A 134 -16.26 14.78 5.98
CA LEU A 134 -16.83 13.81 6.91
C LEU A 134 -16.17 13.88 8.30
N ARG A 135 -14.84 13.95 8.34
CA ARG A 135 -14.01 13.93 9.55
C ARG A 135 -13.40 15.31 9.83
N ARG A 136 -14.26 16.27 10.14
CA ARG A 136 -13.83 17.66 10.39
C ARG A 136 -12.82 17.73 11.54
N GLY A 137 -11.69 18.39 11.28
CA GLY A 137 -10.64 18.62 12.27
C GLY A 137 -9.67 17.45 12.47
N MET A 138 -9.83 16.35 11.73
CA MET A 138 -8.86 15.25 11.68
C MET A 138 -7.84 15.54 10.56
N PRO A 139 -6.52 15.61 10.85
CA PRO A 139 -5.50 15.80 9.82
C PRO A 139 -5.46 14.62 8.85
N LEU A 140 -5.46 14.92 7.54
CA LEU A 140 -5.19 13.97 6.47
C LEU A 140 -3.91 14.39 5.74
N TYR A 141 -2.83 13.65 5.96
CA TYR A 141 -1.55 13.91 5.32
C TYR A 141 -1.45 13.24 3.96
N THR A 142 -1.07 14.01 2.94
CA THR A 142 -0.67 13.47 1.64
C THR A 142 0.83 13.16 1.68
N VAL A 143 1.16 11.88 1.68
CA VAL A 143 2.53 11.35 1.76
C VAL A 143 2.66 10.24 0.72
N GLY A 144 3.24 10.54 -0.43
CA GLY A 144 3.31 9.57 -1.51
C GLY A 144 4.41 9.87 -2.52
N PRO A 145 4.73 8.89 -3.37
CA PRO A 145 4.31 7.49 -3.27
C PRO A 145 5.07 6.75 -2.15
N TYR A 146 4.45 5.79 -1.48
CA TYR A 146 5.09 5.11 -0.34
C TYR A 146 6.41 4.41 -0.66
N ILE A 147 6.62 4.02 -1.92
CA ILE A 147 7.85 3.33 -2.34
C ILE A 147 9.10 4.20 -2.25
N HIS A 148 8.94 5.53 -2.21
CA HIS A 148 10.03 6.46 -1.93
C HIS A 148 10.71 6.13 -0.59
N TYR A 149 9.89 5.96 0.46
CA TYR A 149 10.33 5.83 1.85
C TYR A 149 10.89 4.43 2.18
N ALA A 150 10.65 3.43 1.33
CA ALA A 150 11.12 2.08 1.56
C ALA A 150 12.62 1.94 1.24
N ALA A 151 13.38 1.25 2.09
CA ALA A 151 14.71 0.77 1.75
C ALA A 151 14.61 -0.37 0.71
N GLN A 152 15.67 -0.58 -0.07
CA GLN A 152 15.80 -1.80 -0.89
C GLN A 152 15.92 -3.02 0.02
N TYR A 153 15.37 -4.16 -0.43
CA TYR A 153 15.50 -5.43 0.28
C TYR A 153 16.92 -6.02 0.16
N TYR A 154 17.56 -5.82 -0.99
CA TYR A 154 18.95 -6.21 -1.22
C TYR A 154 19.89 -4.99 -1.22
N SER A 155 21.18 -5.22 -0.97
CA SER A 155 22.21 -4.20 -1.16
C SER A 155 22.37 -3.87 -2.65
N ASP A 156 22.90 -2.67 -2.94
CA ASP A 156 23.16 -2.24 -4.32
C ASP A 156 24.07 -3.23 -5.08
N SER A 157 25.08 -3.79 -4.41
CA SER A 157 25.97 -4.81 -4.99
C SER A 157 25.22 -6.08 -5.39
N ALA A 158 24.29 -6.55 -4.55
CA ALA A 158 23.49 -7.73 -4.84
C ALA A 158 22.45 -7.45 -5.93
N ILE A 159 21.89 -6.23 -5.98
CA ILE A 159 21.00 -5.80 -7.06
C ILE A 159 21.73 -5.85 -8.41
N GLU A 160 22.94 -5.30 -8.49
CA GLU A 160 23.70 -5.31 -9.75
C GLU A 160 24.12 -6.73 -10.16
N GLU A 161 24.50 -7.60 -9.22
CA GLU A 161 24.77 -9.01 -9.52
C GLU A 161 23.54 -9.74 -10.06
N ILE A 162 22.37 -9.51 -9.45
CA ILE A 162 21.11 -10.12 -9.90
C ILE A 162 20.74 -9.58 -11.29
N LYS A 163 20.84 -8.27 -11.54
CA LYS A 163 20.57 -7.67 -12.86
C LYS A 163 21.49 -8.23 -13.93
N ALA A 164 22.78 -8.38 -13.64
CA ALA A 164 23.73 -8.98 -14.58
C ALA A 164 23.34 -10.41 -14.99
N ARG A 165 22.76 -11.19 -14.05
CA ARG A 165 22.27 -12.55 -14.32
C ARG A 165 20.92 -12.58 -15.04
N LEU A 166 20.02 -11.65 -14.72
CA LEU A 166 18.68 -11.58 -15.31
C LEU A 166 18.68 -10.98 -16.72
N GLY A 167 19.67 -10.14 -17.06
CA GLY A 167 19.68 -9.36 -18.29
C GLY A 167 18.53 -8.34 -18.30
N ARG A 168 18.06 -7.97 -19.49
CA ARG A 168 16.89 -7.12 -19.65
C ARG A 168 15.66 -7.84 -19.11
N THR A 169 14.98 -7.26 -18.13
CA THR A 169 13.95 -7.96 -17.36
C THR A 169 12.58 -7.31 -17.52
N LEU A 170 11.56 -8.11 -17.84
CA LEU A 170 10.15 -7.70 -17.75
C LEU A 170 9.57 -8.17 -16.41
N LEU A 171 8.97 -7.27 -15.64
CA LEU A 171 8.18 -7.61 -14.46
C LEU A 171 6.68 -7.55 -14.78
N VAL A 172 5.95 -8.60 -14.42
CA VAL A 172 4.52 -8.74 -14.69
C VAL A 172 3.74 -8.74 -13.39
N PHE A 173 2.69 -7.91 -13.30
CA PHE A 173 1.70 -7.90 -12.24
C PHE A 173 0.36 -8.38 -12.79
N PRO A 174 0.02 -9.66 -12.62
CA PRO A 174 -1.33 -10.14 -12.89
C PRO A 174 -2.34 -9.46 -11.94
N ALA A 175 -3.55 -9.24 -12.43
CA ALA A 175 -4.70 -8.90 -11.60
C ALA A 175 -4.87 -9.97 -10.52
N HIS A 176 -5.10 -9.54 -9.30
CA HIS A 176 -5.08 -10.42 -8.14
C HIS A 176 -6.31 -10.20 -7.26
N THR A 177 -6.72 -11.26 -6.59
CA THR A 177 -7.74 -11.20 -5.55
C THR A 177 -7.16 -10.64 -4.25
N TYR A 178 -8.05 -10.35 -3.31
CA TYR A 178 -7.77 -10.33 -1.88
C TYR A 178 -8.85 -11.14 -1.18
N GLU A 179 -8.76 -11.31 0.14
CA GLU A 179 -9.60 -12.27 0.89
C GLU A 179 -11.12 -12.05 0.77
N LEU A 180 -11.56 -10.90 0.26
CA LEU A 180 -12.98 -10.56 0.05
C LEU A 180 -13.32 -10.25 -1.41
N SER A 181 -12.48 -10.65 -2.39
CA SER A 181 -12.79 -10.43 -3.80
C SER A 181 -12.51 -11.65 -4.67
N ASP A 182 -13.25 -11.78 -5.76
CA ASP A 182 -12.96 -12.70 -6.84
C ASP A 182 -12.44 -11.95 -8.06
N VAL A 183 -11.54 -12.57 -8.81
CA VAL A 183 -10.99 -12.02 -10.05
C VAL A 183 -11.17 -13.02 -11.18
N THR A 184 -11.77 -12.56 -12.28
CA THR A 184 -11.95 -13.38 -13.48
C THR A 184 -11.37 -12.69 -14.72
N TYR A 185 -10.48 -13.38 -15.42
CA TYR A 185 -9.97 -13.03 -16.75
C TYR A 185 -9.45 -14.28 -17.47
N GLY A 186 -9.25 -14.20 -18.78
CA GLY A 186 -8.68 -15.30 -19.56
C GLY A 186 -7.19 -15.50 -19.26
N LYS A 187 -6.85 -16.27 -18.22
CA LYS A 187 -5.48 -16.48 -17.73
C LYS A 187 -4.52 -17.01 -18.80
N GLU A 188 -4.93 -18.04 -19.54
CA GLU A 188 -4.15 -18.58 -20.67
C GLU A 188 -3.86 -17.50 -21.71
N ARG A 189 -4.90 -16.80 -22.17
CA ARG A 189 -4.76 -15.70 -23.14
C ARG A 189 -3.89 -14.56 -22.61
N PHE A 190 -3.97 -14.25 -21.33
CA PHE A 190 -3.13 -13.24 -20.68
C PHE A 190 -1.66 -13.65 -20.71
N VAL A 191 -1.35 -14.88 -20.29
CA VAL A 191 0.00 -15.44 -20.34
C VAL A 191 0.52 -15.45 -21.77
N ASP A 192 -0.26 -15.97 -22.73
CA ASP A 192 0.11 -15.99 -24.15
C ASP A 192 0.40 -14.58 -24.67
N THR A 193 -0.45 -13.60 -24.33
CA THR A 193 -0.27 -12.21 -24.75
C THR A 193 1.02 -11.63 -24.20
N VAL A 194 1.32 -11.85 -22.92
CA VAL A 194 2.57 -11.42 -22.28
C VAL A 194 3.77 -12.06 -22.97
N MET A 195 3.76 -13.39 -23.09
CA MET A 195 4.90 -14.15 -23.57
C MET A 195 5.18 -13.93 -25.05
N GLN A 196 4.14 -13.78 -25.89
CA GLN A 196 4.30 -13.59 -27.34
C GLN A 196 4.61 -12.13 -27.72
N LYS A 197 3.99 -11.15 -27.06
CA LYS A 197 4.11 -9.74 -27.46
C LYS A 197 5.19 -8.96 -26.70
N TRP A 198 5.39 -9.28 -25.42
CA TRP A 198 6.22 -8.47 -24.54
C TRP A 198 7.53 -9.18 -24.21
N ALA A 199 7.47 -10.44 -23.75
CA ALA A 199 8.65 -11.18 -23.28
C ALA A 199 9.74 -11.33 -24.33
N CYS A 200 9.40 -11.35 -25.63
CA CYS A 200 10.36 -11.47 -26.74
C CYS A 200 11.39 -10.33 -26.82
N SER A 201 11.17 -9.21 -26.13
CA SER A 201 12.09 -8.07 -26.07
C SER A 201 12.99 -8.05 -24.83
N PHE A 202 12.93 -9.10 -24.01
CA PHE A 202 13.61 -9.21 -22.71
C PHE A 202 14.33 -10.55 -22.59
N ASP A 203 15.40 -10.58 -21.79
CA ASP A 203 16.18 -11.77 -21.50
C ASP A 203 15.52 -12.62 -20.40
N SER A 204 14.73 -11.98 -19.52
CA SER A 204 13.98 -12.68 -18.46
C SER A 204 12.63 -12.03 -18.17
N VAL A 205 11.73 -12.85 -17.61
CA VAL A 205 10.39 -12.44 -17.15
C VAL A 205 10.24 -12.82 -15.69
N LEU A 206 9.91 -11.85 -14.85
CA LEU A 206 9.50 -12.05 -13.46
C LEU A 206 7.99 -11.84 -13.35
N VAL A 207 7.30 -12.66 -12.56
CA VAL A 207 5.85 -12.54 -12.34
C VAL A 207 5.60 -12.39 -10.85
N SER A 208 5.08 -11.23 -10.44
CA SER A 208 4.82 -10.90 -9.05
C SER A 208 3.48 -11.49 -8.59
N ALA A 209 3.55 -12.59 -7.86
CA ALA A 209 2.41 -13.20 -7.20
C ALA A 209 2.01 -12.40 -5.95
N TYR A 210 0.75 -11.94 -5.93
CA TYR A 210 0.13 -11.51 -4.69
C TYR A 210 -0.06 -12.73 -3.79
N TRP A 211 0.20 -12.58 -2.49
CA TRP A 211 0.25 -13.72 -1.59
C TRP A 211 -1.05 -14.53 -1.56
N HIS A 212 -2.21 -13.88 -1.64
CA HIS A 212 -3.49 -14.57 -1.59
C HIS A 212 -3.72 -15.44 -2.84
N ASP A 213 -3.00 -15.18 -3.93
CA ASP A 213 -3.09 -15.97 -5.16
C ASP A 213 -1.84 -16.82 -5.40
N ALA A 214 -0.96 -17.01 -4.41
CA ALA A 214 0.33 -17.68 -4.65
C ALA A 214 0.21 -19.10 -5.23
N ASP A 215 -0.95 -19.75 -5.07
CA ASP A 215 -1.35 -21.06 -5.59
C ASP A 215 -2.25 -21.01 -6.84
N ASP A 216 -2.53 -19.82 -7.40
CA ASP A 216 -3.35 -19.67 -8.59
C ASP A 216 -2.69 -20.28 -9.84
N GLU A 217 -3.51 -20.88 -10.70
CA GLU A 217 -3.06 -21.55 -11.93
C GLU A 217 -2.29 -20.63 -12.89
N VAL A 218 -2.53 -19.30 -12.87
CA VAL A 218 -1.82 -18.34 -13.72
C VAL A 218 -0.30 -18.41 -13.51
N PHE A 219 0.14 -18.65 -12.27
CA PHE A 219 1.56 -18.75 -11.94
C PHE A 219 2.16 -20.05 -12.48
N SER A 220 1.40 -21.14 -12.50
CA SER A 220 1.82 -22.39 -13.15
C SER A 220 1.92 -22.26 -14.66
N LEU A 221 1.04 -21.46 -15.29
CA LEU A 221 1.11 -21.17 -16.73
C LEU A 221 2.35 -20.34 -17.09
N PHE A 222 2.66 -19.31 -16.30
CA PHE A 222 3.87 -18.50 -16.50
C PHE A 222 5.16 -19.31 -16.29
N ASP A 223 5.21 -20.14 -15.24
CA ASP A 223 6.37 -21.00 -14.96
C ASP A 223 6.64 -21.98 -16.12
N LYS A 224 5.59 -22.63 -16.65
CA LYS A 224 5.68 -23.49 -17.84
C LYS A 224 6.13 -22.74 -19.10
N ALA A 225 5.82 -21.44 -19.19
CA ALA A 225 6.26 -20.59 -20.29
C ALA A 225 7.70 -20.06 -20.12
N GLY A 226 8.39 -20.42 -19.03
CA GLY A 226 9.78 -20.04 -18.75
C GLY A 226 9.95 -18.72 -17.99
N ALA A 227 8.87 -18.15 -17.44
CA ALA A 227 8.94 -17.01 -16.55
C ALA A 227 9.22 -17.47 -15.11
N ARG A 228 9.82 -16.59 -14.29
CA ARG A 228 10.07 -16.86 -12.88
C ARG A 228 9.02 -16.19 -12.00
N VAL A 229 8.33 -16.96 -11.18
CA VAL A 229 7.37 -16.43 -10.21
C VAL A 229 8.10 -15.98 -8.94
N VAL A 230 7.69 -14.82 -8.42
CA VAL A 230 8.27 -14.15 -7.23
C VAL A 230 7.14 -13.53 -6.42
N SER A 231 7.37 -13.18 -5.15
CA SER A 231 6.37 -12.45 -4.35
C SER A 231 6.99 -11.39 -3.45
N SER A 232 6.23 -10.34 -3.15
CA SER A 232 6.61 -9.34 -2.15
C SER A 232 6.35 -9.78 -0.70
N GLY A 233 5.69 -10.93 -0.49
CA GLY A 233 5.40 -11.48 0.84
C GLY A 233 3.93 -11.30 1.25
N LEU A 234 3.62 -11.62 2.50
CA LEU A 234 2.26 -11.50 3.05
C LEU A 234 1.83 -10.04 3.22
N ARG A 235 0.52 -9.79 3.29
CA ARG A 235 -0.02 -8.43 3.50
C ARG A 235 0.43 -7.75 4.79
N GLU A 236 0.69 -8.47 5.89
CA GLU A 236 1.22 -7.91 7.15
C GLU A 236 2.76 -8.00 7.24
N ASP A 237 3.44 -8.42 6.17
CA ASP A 237 4.89 -8.49 6.16
C ASP A 237 5.51 -7.08 6.19
N PRO A 238 6.29 -6.72 7.22
CA PRO A 238 6.91 -5.40 7.30
C PRO A 238 7.92 -5.12 6.17
N LEU A 239 8.42 -6.14 5.48
CA LEU A 239 9.36 -6.00 4.37
C LEU A 239 8.68 -5.98 2.99
N PHE A 240 7.35 -6.03 2.93
CA PHE A 240 6.60 -6.12 1.67
C PHE A 240 6.97 -5.02 0.68
N ILE A 241 6.88 -3.74 1.09
CA ILE A 241 7.20 -2.63 0.18
C ILE A 241 8.68 -2.57 -0.20
N SER A 242 9.59 -3.02 0.66
CA SER A 242 11.01 -3.12 0.34
C SER A 242 11.27 -4.18 -0.74
N ARG A 243 10.62 -5.35 -0.64
CA ARG A 243 10.67 -6.39 -1.66
C ARG A 243 10.06 -5.91 -2.99
N LEU A 244 8.92 -5.23 -2.92
CA LEU A 244 8.28 -4.63 -4.10
C LEU A 244 9.19 -3.59 -4.78
N LYS A 245 9.84 -2.72 -4.01
CA LYS A 245 10.82 -1.75 -4.52
C LYS A 245 11.98 -2.44 -5.22
N THR A 246 12.51 -3.52 -4.63
CA THR A 246 13.58 -4.31 -5.24
C THR A 246 13.12 -4.98 -6.53
N LEU A 247 11.93 -5.59 -6.57
CA LEU A 247 11.38 -6.18 -7.80
C LEU A 247 11.27 -5.15 -8.94
N ILE A 248 10.68 -3.99 -8.68
CA ILE A 248 10.56 -2.93 -9.70
C ILE A 248 11.96 -2.42 -10.10
N THR A 249 12.89 -2.30 -9.15
CA THR A 249 14.27 -1.84 -9.43
C THR A 249 15.03 -2.80 -10.34
N LEU A 250 14.87 -4.11 -10.14
CA LEU A 250 15.47 -5.18 -10.96
C LEU A 250 14.92 -5.22 -12.39
N SER A 251 13.72 -4.67 -12.62
CA SER A 251 13.06 -4.68 -13.93
C SER A 251 13.50 -3.53 -14.84
N ASP A 252 13.48 -3.76 -16.16
CA ASP A 252 13.65 -2.72 -17.19
C ASP A 252 12.31 -2.21 -17.71
N ALA A 253 11.26 -3.03 -17.59
CA ALA A 253 9.89 -2.64 -17.84
C ALA A 253 8.93 -3.42 -16.95
N VAL A 254 7.74 -2.87 -16.77
CA VAL A 254 6.66 -3.47 -15.99
C VAL A 254 5.41 -3.56 -16.83
N ALA A 255 4.64 -4.64 -16.70
CA ALA A 255 3.35 -4.79 -17.34
C ALA A 255 2.31 -5.36 -16.39
N GLY A 256 1.03 -5.06 -16.62
CA GLY A 256 -0.08 -5.60 -15.84
C GLY A 256 -1.42 -5.40 -16.52
N ASN A 257 -2.47 -6.05 -16.02
CA ASN A 257 -3.83 -5.98 -16.56
C ASN A 257 -4.86 -5.42 -15.56
N ALA A 258 -4.39 -4.77 -14.48
CA ALA A 258 -5.26 -4.15 -13.48
C ALA A 258 -4.67 -2.83 -12.95
N LEU A 259 -5.57 -1.98 -12.46
CA LEU A 259 -5.18 -0.80 -11.71
C LEU A 259 -4.63 -1.19 -10.34
N GLY A 260 -3.54 -0.56 -9.92
CA GLY A 260 -2.98 -0.80 -8.59
C GLY A 260 -1.87 0.18 -8.25
N THR A 261 -1.44 0.19 -6.99
CA THR A 261 -0.41 1.09 -6.47
C THR A 261 0.92 0.97 -7.20
N HIS A 262 1.23 -0.21 -7.74
CA HIS A 262 2.45 -0.51 -8.49
C HIS A 262 2.65 0.44 -9.70
N ILE A 263 1.58 0.96 -10.31
CA ILE A 263 1.66 1.87 -11.46
C ILE A 263 2.42 3.16 -11.10
N GLY A 264 1.96 3.89 -10.08
CA GLY A 264 2.65 5.12 -9.64
C GLY A 264 4.02 4.84 -9.01
N TYR A 265 4.25 3.63 -8.50
CA TYR A 265 5.58 3.21 -8.05
C TYR A 265 6.55 3.05 -9.21
N CYS A 266 6.09 2.57 -10.37
CA CYS A 266 6.88 2.54 -11.59
C CYS A 266 7.23 3.94 -12.07
N ASP A 267 6.26 4.88 -12.08
CA ASP A 267 6.53 6.28 -12.44
C ASP A 267 7.60 6.91 -11.53
N TYR A 268 7.51 6.68 -10.21
CA TYR A 268 8.51 7.18 -9.27
C TYR A 268 9.90 6.59 -9.48
N LEU A 269 10.00 5.27 -9.72
CA LEU A 269 11.26 4.58 -9.97
C LEU A 269 11.74 4.72 -11.43
N ASN A 270 11.07 5.55 -12.23
CA ASN A 270 11.35 5.77 -13.64
C ASN A 270 11.41 4.46 -14.45
N LYS A 271 10.44 3.56 -14.20
CA LYS A 271 10.26 2.31 -14.92
C LYS A 271 9.07 2.41 -15.88
N PRO A 272 9.22 2.07 -17.17
CA PRO A 272 8.09 2.09 -18.09
C PRO A 272 7.07 1.02 -17.66
N PHE A 273 5.84 1.46 -17.42
CA PHE A 273 4.70 0.59 -17.16
C PHE A 273 3.81 0.49 -18.40
N TYR A 274 3.37 -0.73 -18.71
CA TYR A 274 2.47 -1.05 -19.81
C TYR A 274 1.19 -1.71 -19.32
N MET A 275 0.06 -1.06 -19.55
CA MET A 275 -1.24 -1.69 -19.33
C MET A 275 -1.53 -2.66 -20.49
N ILE A 276 -1.83 -3.92 -20.18
CA ILE A 276 -2.12 -4.95 -21.17
C ILE A 276 -3.60 -4.87 -21.53
N ASP A 277 -3.88 -4.38 -22.74
CA ASP A 277 -5.22 -4.34 -23.31
C ASP A 277 -5.64 -5.74 -23.81
N GLY A 278 -6.48 -6.43 -23.04
CA GLY A 278 -7.09 -7.70 -23.45
C GLY A 278 -7.72 -8.43 -22.27
N ASP A 279 -9.04 -8.64 -22.32
CA ASP A 279 -9.88 -9.23 -21.27
C ASP A 279 -9.64 -8.57 -19.91
N ALA A 280 -10.12 -7.33 -19.77
CA ALA A 280 -10.05 -6.57 -18.52
C ALA A 280 -10.45 -7.46 -17.35
N ALA A 281 -9.55 -7.58 -16.37
CA ALA A 281 -9.84 -8.37 -15.18
C ALA A 281 -11.04 -7.75 -14.46
N VAL A 282 -12.10 -8.52 -14.33
CA VAL A 282 -13.26 -8.14 -13.54
C VAL A 282 -12.95 -8.54 -12.10
N ILE A 283 -12.83 -7.55 -11.24
CA ILE A 283 -12.65 -7.73 -9.80
C ILE A 283 -14.03 -7.55 -9.14
N ALA A 284 -14.61 -8.64 -8.65
CA ALA A 284 -15.88 -8.63 -7.94
C ALA A 284 -15.61 -8.60 -6.43
N ASP A 285 -16.01 -7.52 -5.75
CA ASP A 285 -15.89 -7.37 -4.29
C ASP A 285 -17.10 -7.99 -3.58
N THR A 286 -16.86 -8.99 -2.74
CA THR A 286 -17.92 -9.69 -1.99
C THR A 286 -18.53 -8.74 -0.94
N GLY A 287 -19.75 -8.28 -1.19
CA GLY A 287 -20.50 -7.42 -0.27
C GLY A 287 -20.41 -5.92 -0.53
N ASN A 288 -19.62 -5.48 -1.52
CA ASN A 288 -19.71 -4.13 -2.09
C ASN A 288 -20.25 -4.22 -3.52
N ALA A 289 -21.57 -4.36 -3.67
CA ALA A 289 -22.19 -4.13 -4.96
C ALA A 289 -21.99 -2.65 -5.34
N PHE A 290 -21.07 -2.38 -6.26
CA PHE A 290 -20.96 -1.05 -6.85
C PHE A 290 -22.29 -0.69 -7.49
N LYS A 291 -22.70 0.56 -7.35
CA LYS A 291 -23.84 1.06 -8.13
C LYS A 291 -23.39 1.22 -9.58
N SER A 292 -24.31 1.12 -10.55
CA SER A 292 -24.01 1.28 -11.98
C SER A 292 -23.24 2.56 -12.37
N GLU A 293 -23.30 3.60 -11.52
CA GLU A 293 -22.55 4.84 -11.71
C GLU A 293 -21.09 4.71 -11.23
N GLU A 294 -20.86 4.00 -10.12
CA GLU A 294 -19.51 3.75 -9.59
C GLU A 294 -18.73 2.80 -10.50
N GLU A 295 -19.39 1.80 -11.09
CA GLU A 295 -18.82 0.94 -12.14
C GLU A 295 -18.41 1.79 -13.35
N ARG A 296 -19.30 2.68 -13.82
CA ARG A 296 -18.99 3.60 -14.93
C ARG A 296 -17.82 4.52 -14.64
N GLN A 297 -17.68 5.01 -13.41
CA GLN A 297 -16.55 5.84 -12.98
C GLN A 297 -15.25 5.03 -12.93
N LEU A 298 -15.28 3.80 -12.41
CA LEU A 298 -14.12 2.93 -12.38
C LEU A 298 -13.67 2.57 -13.81
N ASP A 299 -14.60 2.24 -14.70
CA ASP A 299 -14.34 2.00 -16.12
C ASP A 299 -13.72 3.23 -16.80
N GLU A 300 -14.15 4.44 -16.43
CA GLU A 300 -13.55 5.67 -16.93
C GLU A 300 -12.10 5.83 -16.47
N VAL A 301 -11.81 5.57 -15.19
CA VAL A 301 -10.43 5.59 -14.67
C VAL A 301 -9.58 4.55 -15.37
N LEU A 302 -10.09 3.33 -15.59
CA LEU A 302 -9.38 2.28 -16.31
C LEU A 302 -9.11 2.68 -17.76
N ARG A 303 -10.09 3.24 -18.49
CA ARG A 303 -9.89 3.75 -19.85
C ARG A 303 -8.84 4.84 -19.92
N ILE A 304 -8.84 5.78 -18.98
CA ILE A 304 -7.82 6.83 -18.89
C ILE A 304 -6.44 6.20 -18.66
N ALA A 305 -6.33 5.26 -17.72
CA ALA A 305 -5.07 4.58 -17.42
C ALA A 305 -4.54 3.79 -18.63
N SER A 306 -5.38 3.00 -19.31
CA SER A 306 -5.00 2.31 -20.55
C SER A 306 -4.49 3.30 -21.61
N ASP A 307 -5.17 4.43 -21.80
CA ASP A 307 -4.78 5.43 -22.80
C ASP A 307 -3.42 6.10 -22.52
N ILE A 308 -3.10 6.39 -21.24
CA ILE A 308 -1.85 7.07 -20.87
C ILE A 308 -0.67 6.09 -20.67
N TYR A 309 -0.93 4.82 -20.35
CA TYR A 309 0.11 3.78 -20.14
C TYR A 309 0.27 2.82 -21.33
N LYS A 310 -0.41 3.06 -22.45
CA LYS A 310 -0.05 2.42 -23.72
C LYS A 310 1.29 2.95 -24.26
N ALA A 311 1.88 2.23 -25.20
CA ALA A 311 3.05 2.70 -25.93
C ALA A 311 2.79 4.05 -26.62
N GLY A 312 3.62 5.05 -26.33
CA GLY A 312 3.46 6.41 -26.87
C GLY A 312 2.35 7.26 -26.22
N GLY A 313 1.84 6.85 -25.05
CA GLY A 313 0.87 7.64 -24.29
C GLY A 313 1.37 9.03 -23.87
N ASP A 314 0.45 9.93 -23.58
CA ASP A 314 0.72 11.32 -23.21
C ASP A 314 1.40 11.42 -21.83
N GLY A 315 2.67 11.84 -21.82
CA GLY A 315 3.47 11.99 -20.61
C GLY A 315 2.97 13.07 -19.65
N ALA A 316 2.34 14.14 -20.15
CA ALA A 316 1.80 15.20 -19.30
C ALA A 316 0.54 14.71 -18.57
N ARG A 317 -0.37 14.03 -19.28
CA ARG A 317 -1.55 13.39 -18.67
C ARG A 317 -1.15 12.28 -17.69
N ARG A 318 -0.08 11.54 -17.99
CA ARG A 318 0.49 10.55 -17.06
C ARG A 318 0.98 11.21 -15.78
N LEU A 319 1.73 12.31 -15.87
CA LEU A 319 2.22 13.03 -14.71
C LEU A 319 1.07 13.59 -13.85
N GLU A 320 0.01 14.09 -14.47
CA GLU A 320 -1.20 14.53 -13.76
C GLU A 320 -1.90 13.38 -13.04
N PHE A 321 -2.05 12.23 -13.70
CA PHE A 321 -2.62 11.02 -13.12
C PHE A 321 -1.80 10.52 -11.92
N TYR A 322 -0.47 10.49 -12.06
CA TYR A 322 0.48 10.16 -10.99
C TYR A 322 0.37 11.13 -9.81
N ARG A 323 0.37 12.45 -10.06
CA ARG A 323 0.19 13.48 -9.02
C ARG A 323 -1.13 13.34 -8.28
N ARG A 324 -2.22 13.06 -9.00
CA ARG A 324 -3.56 12.94 -8.41
C ARG A 324 -3.63 11.79 -7.41
N TYR A 325 -3.25 10.59 -7.83
CA TYR A 325 -3.48 9.37 -7.04
C TYR A 325 -2.33 9.00 -6.11
N TRP A 326 -1.08 9.28 -6.49
CA TRP A 326 0.12 8.94 -5.71
C TRP A 326 0.85 10.16 -5.14
N GLY A 327 0.28 11.36 -5.31
CA GLY A 327 0.81 12.62 -4.76
C GLY A 327 1.91 13.26 -5.60
N GLY A 328 2.58 12.50 -6.47
CA GLY A 328 3.69 12.99 -7.26
C GLY A 328 4.91 13.36 -6.42
N SER A 329 5.91 14.01 -7.03
CA SER A 329 7.10 14.46 -6.30
C SER A 329 6.79 15.56 -5.27
N ASP A 330 5.70 16.30 -5.47
CA ASP A 330 5.29 17.42 -4.61
C ASP A 330 4.75 16.96 -3.25
N ALA A 331 4.35 15.68 -3.14
CA ALA A 331 3.87 15.06 -1.92
C ALA A 331 4.96 14.31 -1.13
N ILE A 332 6.19 14.24 -1.66
CA ILE A 332 7.32 13.60 -0.97
C ILE A 332 7.71 14.44 0.25
N LYS A 333 7.87 13.77 1.39
CA LYS A 333 8.26 14.40 2.65
C LYS A 333 9.69 14.08 3.01
N THR A 334 10.38 15.03 3.63
CA THR A 334 11.73 14.80 4.17
C THR A 334 11.69 13.94 5.43
N PRO A 335 12.82 13.34 5.87
CA PRO A 335 12.89 12.61 7.13
C PRO A 335 12.40 13.45 8.33
N GLU A 336 12.76 14.73 8.37
CA GLU A 336 12.36 15.68 9.41
C GLU A 336 10.85 15.93 9.37
N GLU A 337 10.26 16.06 8.19
CA GLU A 337 8.82 16.26 8.03
C GLU A 337 8.03 15.03 8.51
N ILE A 338 8.46 13.81 8.16
CA ILE A 338 7.82 12.58 8.67
C ILE A 338 7.97 12.48 10.19
N ARG A 339 9.16 12.79 10.73
CA ARG A 339 9.39 12.81 12.19
C ARG A 339 8.49 13.83 12.88
N CYS A 340 8.32 15.01 12.28
CA CYS A 340 7.43 16.06 12.78
C CYS A 340 5.96 15.59 12.78
N MET A 341 5.49 14.93 11.72
CA MET A 341 4.14 14.34 11.66
C MET A 341 3.92 13.28 12.75
N ILE A 342 4.92 12.43 13.01
CA ILE A 342 4.91 11.46 14.12
C ILE A 342 4.77 12.19 15.46
N GLY A 343 5.59 13.22 15.70
CA GLY A 343 5.57 13.99 16.95
C GLY A 343 4.25 14.72 17.19
N ILE A 344 3.67 15.34 16.15
CA ILE A 344 2.33 15.94 16.22
C ILE A 344 1.29 14.91 16.66
N SER A 345 1.33 13.72 16.05
CA SER A 345 0.40 12.66 16.36
C SER A 345 0.58 12.10 17.78
N GLU A 346 1.82 11.96 18.24
CA GLU A 346 2.16 11.60 19.62
C GLU A 346 1.62 12.64 20.60
N ASP A 347 1.76 13.93 20.29
CA ASP A 347 1.21 15.02 21.11
C ASP A 347 -0.31 14.97 21.20
N VAL A 348 -1.01 14.69 20.10
CA VAL A 348 -2.47 14.52 20.12
C VAL A 348 -2.86 13.42 21.10
N LEU A 349 -2.20 12.26 21.05
CA LEU A 349 -2.50 11.14 21.95
C LEU A 349 -2.12 11.44 23.40
N ARG A 350 -0.99 12.12 23.63
CA ARG A 350 -0.50 12.46 24.96
C ARG A 350 -1.39 13.49 25.64
N LEU A 351 -1.72 14.59 24.96
CA LEU A 351 -2.49 15.71 25.50
C LEU A 351 -3.97 15.37 25.69
N SER A 352 -4.53 14.49 24.86
CA SER A 352 -5.88 13.95 25.06
C SER A 352 -5.94 12.80 26.07
N HIS A 353 -4.79 12.33 26.58
CA HIS A 353 -4.69 11.07 27.33
C HIS A 353 -5.33 9.87 26.59
N GLY A 354 -5.39 9.92 25.26
CA GLY A 354 -6.04 8.94 24.41
C GLY A 354 -7.57 9.05 24.33
N ALA A 355 -8.18 10.09 24.92
CA ALA A 355 -9.62 10.32 24.89
C ALA A 355 -10.07 10.76 23.48
N VAL A 356 -10.86 9.90 22.84
CA VAL A 356 -11.28 10.07 21.44
C VAL A 356 -12.05 11.36 21.20
N ALA A 357 -12.86 11.78 22.16
CA ALA A 357 -13.68 12.99 22.07
C ALA A 357 -12.82 14.28 22.04
N GLU A 358 -11.57 14.22 22.51
CA GLU A 358 -10.70 15.40 22.64
C GLU A 358 -9.76 15.61 21.45
N PHE A 359 -9.62 14.61 20.57
CA PHE A 359 -8.65 14.65 19.46
C PHE A 359 -8.77 15.88 18.56
N VAL A 360 -10.00 16.31 18.24
CA VAL A 360 -10.22 17.49 17.38
C VAL A 360 -9.83 18.78 18.11
N GLN A 361 -10.19 18.90 19.39
CA GLN A 361 -9.85 20.08 20.20
C GLN A 361 -8.33 20.18 20.38
N VAL A 362 -7.68 19.08 20.72
CA VAL A 362 -6.23 19.02 20.91
C VAL A 362 -5.48 19.33 19.62
N THR A 363 -5.90 18.74 18.48
CA THR A 363 -5.31 19.06 17.17
C THR A 363 -5.44 20.56 16.85
N GLY A 364 -6.61 21.16 17.12
CA GLY A 364 -6.82 22.60 16.93
C GLY A 364 -5.90 23.46 17.80
N ALA A 365 -5.73 23.10 19.07
CA ALA A 365 -4.82 23.79 19.98
C ALA A 365 -3.35 23.69 19.51
N LEU A 366 -2.91 22.51 19.05
CA LEU A 366 -1.56 22.31 18.51
C LEU A 366 -1.32 23.16 17.25
N LEU A 367 -2.33 23.30 16.38
CA LEU A 367 -2.23 24.17 15.21
C LEU A 367 -2.11 25.65 15.60
N GLU A 368 -2.92 26.10 16.58
CA GLU A 368 -2.88 27.47 17.09
C GLU A 368 -1.54 27.79 17.78
N GLU A 369 -1.01 26.87 18.59
CA GLU A 369 0.30 26.99 19.21
C GLU A 369 1.39 27.12 18.15
N ALA A 370 1.44 26.19 17.19
CA ALA A 370 2.43 26.21 16.12
C ALA A 370 2.36 27.48 15.26
N SER A 371 1.18 28.10 15.11
CA SER A 371 1.02 29.35 14.36
C SER A 371 1.71 30.57 15.00
N ARG A 372 2.07 30.47 16.29
CA ARG A 372 2.71 31.53 17.07
C ARG A 372 4.20 31.27 17.31
N GLU A 373 4.68 30.08 16.93
CA GLU A 373 6.08 29.72 17.08
C GLU A 373 6.92 30.21 15.90
N GLU A 374 8.04 30.87 16.21
CA GLU A 374 9.01 31.31 15.19
C GLU A 374 10.15 30.29 14.99
N SER A 375 10.16 29.21 15.78
CA SER A 375 11.15 28.14 15.66
C SER A 375 11.00 27.41 14.33
N HIS A 376 12.10 26.85 13.81
CA HIS A 376 12.05 26.04 12.58
C HIS A 376 11.06 24.88 12.71
N GLU A 377 11.02 24.24 13.88
CA GLU A 377 10.10 23.14 14.18
C GLU A 377 8.64 23.62 14.22
N GLY A 378 8.36 24.73 14.91
CA GLY A 378 7.03 25.32 14.99
C GLY A 378 6.45 25.70 13.64
N ILE A 379 7.26 26.34 12.79
CA ILE A 379 6.89 26.67 11.40
C ILE A 379 6.59 25.39 10.61
N MET A 380 7.42 24.34 10.77
CA MET A 380 7.19 23.05 10.10
C MET A 380 5.88 22.40 10.57
N ARG A 381 5.63 22.39 11.88
CA ARG A 381 4.40 21.85 12.48
C ARG A 381 3.17 22.58 11.95
N TYR A 382 3.19 23.91 11.95
CA TYR A 382 2.10 24.74 11.45
C TYR A 382 1.80 24.44 9.99
N ARG A 383 2.82 24.41 9.12
CA ARG A 383 2.66 24.10 7.70
C ARG A 383 2.06 22.72 7.48
N LEU A 384 2.59 21.68 8.14
CA LEU A 384 2.13 20.30 7.96
C LEU A 384 0.70 20.10 8.46
N LEU A 385 0.35 20.65 9.63
CA LEU A 385 -1.02 20.59 10.17
C LEU A 385 -2.00 21.39 9.32
N SER A 386 -1.64 22.61 8.93
CA SER A 386 -2.50 23.46 8.09
C SER A 386 -2.83 22.77 6.77
N GLN A 387 -1.82 22.27 6.06
CA GLN A 387 -2.01 21.54 4.81
C GLN A 387 -2.86 20.27 4.99
N ALA A 388 -2.67 19.54 6.09
CA ALA A 388 -3.42 18.31 6.37
C ALA A 388 -4.88 18.57 6.78
N MET A 389 -5.19 19.78 7.27
CA MET A 389 -6.53 20.18 7.70
C MET A 389 -7.26 21.03 6.64
N GLU A 390 -6.56 21.51 5.62
CA GLU A 390 -7.14 22.15 4.44
C GLU A 390 -8.15 21.23 3.75
N ARG A 391 -9.20 21.83 3.19
CA ARG A 391 -10.31 21.11 2.55
C ARG A 391 -10.15 20.98 1.04
N ASP A 392 -9.20 21.72 0.47
CA ASP A 392 -8.89 21.76 -0.96
C ASP A 392 -7.50 21.16 -1.22
#